data_AF-A0A2I0USG9-F1
#
_entry.id   AF-A0A2I0USG9-F1
#
_cell.length_a   1.000
_cell.length_b   1.000
_cell.length_c   1.000
_cell.angle_alpha   90.00
_cell.angle_beta   90.00
_cell.angle_gamma   90.00
#
_symmetry.space_group_name_H-M   'P 1'
#
loop_
_entity.id
_entity.type
_entity.pdbx_description
1 polymer ?
#
loop_
_entity_poly.entity_id
_entity_poly.type
_entity_poly.pdbx_seq_one_letter_code
_entity_poly.pdbx_strand_id
1 'polypeptide(L)'
;MDLLEQAQRRATKTIKGLEHLSYDDRLRYLGLFSLEKRRLQGDLITALQYLKGAYKKAEEALFTRACRDRTTGNGFKLKEVRLDMRKKFFPVRVVRRWNRLPRGAVDAPSLEVFEARLDGALSNLVWWDVSLPMAGGLELNDL
;
A
#
# COMPACT_ATOMS: atom_id res chain seq x y z
N MET A 1 -0.03 16.89 7.27
CA MET A 1 -1.28 16.11 7.15
C MET A 1 -1.81 16.33 5.75
N ASP A 2 -2.06 15.26 4.99
CA ASP A 2 -2.67 15.36 3.66
C ASP A 2 -4.05 16.05 3.78
N LEU A 3 -4.40 16.92 2.83
CA LEU A 3 -5.73 17.56 2.78
C LEU A 3 -6.84 16.50 2.76
N LEU A 4 -6.54 15.36 2.13
CA LEU A 4 -7.41 14.19 2.06
C LEU A 4 -7.68 13.60 3.45
N GLU A 5 -6.64 13.46 4.28
CA GLU A 5 -6.77 12.94 5.65
C GLU A 5 -7.55 13.91 6.54
N GLN A 6 -7.40 15.23 6.30
CA GLN A 6 -8.19 16.24 7.00
C GLN A 6 -9.68 16.16 6.65
N ALA A 7 -10.02 15.84 5.40
CA ALA A 7 -11.40 15.61 4.98
C ALA A 7 -12.02 14.43 5.75
N GLN A 8 -11.33 13.29 5.84
CA GLN A 8 -11.80 12.15 6.63
C GLN A 8 -11.93 12.47 8.12
N ARG A 9 -10.97 13.19 8.69
CA ARG A 9 -11.02 13.66 10.10
C ARG A 9 -12.24 14.51 10.40
N ARG A 10 -12.66 15.38 9.47
CA ARG A 10 -13.84 16.24 9.62
C ARG A 10 -15.12 15.42 9.46
N ALA A 11 -15.23 14.62 8.41
CA ALA A 11 -16.41 13.80 8.13
C ALA A 11 -16.71 12.80 9.26
N THR A 12 -15.67 12.18 9.83
CA THR A 12 -15.85 11.26 10.97
C THR A 12 -16.19 12.00 12.27
N LYS A 13 -15.90 13.30 12.38
CA LYS A 13 -16.21 14.11 13.58
C LYS A 13 -17.67 14.51 13.62
N THR A 14 -18.29 14.68 12.46
CA THR A 14 -19.70 15.09 12.34
C THR A 14 -20.69 13.96 12.64
N ILE A 15 -20.21 12.73 12.85
CA ILE A 15 -21.06 11.60 13.21
C ILE A 15 -21.45 11.74 14.69
N LYS A 16 -22.75 11.89 14.95
CA LYS A 16 -23.28 12.00 16.31
C LYS A 16 -22.85 10.80 17.17
N GLY A 17 -22.42 11.07 18.40
CA GLY A 17 -21.91 10.04 19.32
C GLY A 17 -20.42 9.72 19.17
N LEU A 18 -19.76 10.15 18.08
CA LEU A 18 -18.33 9.95 17.85
C LEU A 18 -17.49 11.22 18.09
N GLU A 19 -18.14 12.36 18.39
CA GLU A 19 -17.52 13.69 18.46
C GLU A 19 -16.36 13.79 19.48
N HIS A 20 -16.49 13.08 20.60
CA HIS A 20 -15.55 13.08 21.72
C HIS A 20 -14.42 12.07 21.55
N LEU A 21 -14.56 11.14 20.61
CA LEU A 21 -13.57 10.09 20.38
C LEU A 21 -12.36 10.65 19.63
N SER A 22 -11.18 10.09 19.93
CA SER A 22 -9.98 10.38 19.16
C SER A 22 -10.18 9.99 17.69
N TYR A 23 -9.37 10.55 16.79
CA TYR A 23 -9.49 10.19 15.37
C TYR A 23 -9.26 8.69 15.15
N ASP A 24 -8.27 8.12 15.83
CA ASP A 24 -7.94 6.70 15.70
C ASP A 24 -9.06 5.81 16.25
N ASP A 25 -9.71 6.20 17.35
CA ASP A 25 -10.86 5.47 17.90
C ASP A 25 -12.09 5.57 17.00
N ARG A 26 -12.33 6.73 16.37
CA ARG A 26 -13.40 6.87 15.37
C ARG A 26 -13.17 5.94 14.18
N LEU A 27 -11.94 5.84 13.70
CA LEU A 27 -11.60 4.92 12.61
C LEU A 27 -11.81 3.46 13.03
N ARG A 28 -11.40 3.08 14.25
CA ARG A 28 -11.65 1.74 14.80
C ARG A 28 -13.14 1.43 14.92
N TYR A 29 -13.92 2.35 15.48
CA TYR A 29 -15.36 2.18 15.64
C TYR A 29 -16.10 2.00 14.31
N LEU A 30 -15.67 2.75 13.28
CA LEU A 30 -16.27 2.68 11.94
C LEU A 30 -15.70 1.56 11.06
N GLY A 31 -14.69 0.81 11.54
CA GLY A 31 -13.97 -0.17 10.72
C GLY A 31 -13.26 0.46 9.51
N LEU A 32 -12.84 1.73 9.61
CA LEU A 32 -12.24 2.49 8.51
C LEU A 32 -10.72 2.60 8.64
N PHE A 33 -10.04 2.69 7.50
CA PHE A 33 -8.63 3.09 7.43
C PHE A 33 -8.46 4.55 7.08
N SER A 34 -7.38 5.13 7.59
CA SER A 34 -6.90 6.42 7.10
C SER A 34 -6.74 6.38 5.58
N LEU A 35 -7.11 7.47 4.93
CA LEU A 35 -6.97 7.63 3.49
C LEU A 35 -5.50 7.60 3.10
N GLU A 36 -4.61 8.13 3.93
CA GLU A 36 -3.16 8.01 3.73
C GLU A 36 -2.71 6.53 3.66
N LYS A 37 -3.27 5.65 4.50
CA LYS A 37 -2.94 4.23 4.49
C LYS A 37 -3.48 3.51 3.25
N ARG A 38 -4.76 3.74 2.90
CA ARG A 38 -5.38 3.18 1.68
C ARG A 38 -4.64 3.61 0.42
N ARG A 39 -4.27 4.89 0.36
CA ARG A 39 -3.48 5.44 -0.75
C ARG A 39 -2.11 4.79 -0.83
N LEU A 40 -1.42 4.62 0.30
CA LEU A 40 -0.12 3.97 0.32
C LEU A 40 -0.19 2.51 -0.16
N GLN A 41 -1.18 1.75 0.29
CA GLN A 41 -1.40 0.37 -0.18
C GLN A 41 -1.62 0.34 -1.69
N GLY A 42 -2.53 1.18 -2.22
CA GLY A 42 -2.77 1.28 -3.67
C GLY A 42 -1.53 1.69 -4.46
N ASP A 43 -0.75 2.65 -3.95
CA ASP A 43 0.51 3.09 -4.54
C ASP A 43 1.52 1.91 -4.62
N LEU A 44 1.62 1.09 -3.57
CA LEU A 44 2.52 -0.08 -3.53
C LEU A 44 2.05 -1.25 -4.40
N ILE A 45 0.74 -1.52 -4.46
CA ILE A 45 0.14 -2.53 -5.35
C ILE A 45 0.42 -2.17 -6.81
N THR A 46 0.19 -0.91 -7.18
CA THR A 46 0.45 -0.40 -8.52
C THR A 46 1.94 -0.53 -8.88
N ALA A 47 2.84 -0.28 -7.94
CA ALA A 47 4.28 -0.44 -8.15
C ALA A 47 4.68 -1.90 -8.40
N LEU A 48 4.09 -2.87 -7.68
CA LEU A 48 4.32 -4.29 -7.93
C LEU A 48 3.83 -4.71 -9.33
N GLN A 49 2.62 -4.28 -9.71
CA GLN A 49 2.05 -4.58 -11.03
C GLN A 49 2.93 -4.04 -12.18
N TYR A 50 3.47 -2.84 -12.00
CA TYR A 50 4.44 -2.26 -12.92
C TYR A 50 5.74 -3.08 -12.98
N LEU A 51 6.28 -3.48 -11.82
CA LEU A 51 7.51 -4.29 -11.73
C LEU A 51 7.38 -5.70 -12.28
N LYS A 52 6.19 -6.32 -12.17
CA LYS A 52 5.89 -7.64 -12.73
C LYS A 52 5.61 -7.59 -14.24
N GLY A 53 5.65 -6.42 -14.87
CA GLY A 53 5.48 -6.27 -16.31
C GLY A 53 4.05 -6.51 -16.81
N ALA A 54 3.05 -6.49 -15.91
CA ALA A 54 1.64 -6.60 -16.29
C ALA A 54 1.17 -5.37 -17.09
N TYR A 55 1.83 -4.22 -16.90
CA TYR A 55 1.64 -3.01 -17.70
C TYR A 55 2.68 -2.94 -18.84
N LYS A 56 2.52 -3.77 -19.87
CA LYS A 56 3.31 -3.66 -21.10
C LYS A 56 2.87 -2.41 -21.88
N LYS A 57 3.69 -1.34 -21.93
CA LYS A 57 4.02 -0.55 -23.17
C LYS A 57 4.34 0.95 -23.10
N ALA A 58 4.33 1.70 -22.00
CA ALA A 58 4.56 3.17 -22.13
C ALA A 58 5.72 3.78 -21.34
N GLU A 59 6.30 3.07 -20.37
CA GLU A 59 6.94 3.79 -19.28
C GLU A 59 8.10 3.01 -18.65
N GLU A 60 9.03 2.41 -19.40
CA GLU A 60 10.27 1.79 -18.87
C GLU A 60 11.16 2.70 -17.96
N ALA A 61 10.72 3.93 -17.68
CA ALA A 61 11.42 4.97 -16.97
C ALA A 61 10.80 5.38 -15.60
N LEU A 62 9.91 4.61 -14.95
CA LEU A 62 9.40 5.00 -13.62
C LEU A 62 10.18 4.36 -12.47
N PHE A 63 10.51 3.08 -12.60
CA PHE A 63 11.17 2.31 -11.55
C PHE A 63 12.14 1.29 -12.13
N THR A 64 13.41 1.38 -11.75
CA THR A 64 14.40 0.32 -12.05
C THR A 64 14.50 -0.61 -10.85
N ARG A 65 14.24 -1.92 -11.06
CA ARG A 65 14.48 -2.96 -10.08
C ARG A 65 15.97 -3.28 -10.04
N ALA A 66 16.65 -2.94 -8.94
CA ALA A 66 18.02 -3.38 -8.70
C ALA A 66 18.00 -4.57 -7.72
N CYS A 67 18.37 -5.76 -8.20
CA CYS A 67 18.68 -6.89 -7.33
C CYS A 67 20.07 -6.67 -6.75
N ARG A 68 20.20 -6.63 -5.41
CA ARG A 68 21.51 -6.66 -4.74
C ARG A 68 21.58 -7.87 -3.81
N ASP A 69 22.62 -8.63 -4.01
CA ASP A 69 22.96 -9.91 -3.39
C ASP A 69 23.65 -9.74 -2.02
N ARG A 70 24.01 -8.50 -1.61
CA ARG A 70 24.62 -8.20 -0.30
C ARG A 70 23.59 -7.84 0.78
N THR A 71 23.80 -8.43 1.96
CA THR A 71 22.85 -8.78 3.04
C THR A 71 22.29 -7.65 3.91
N THR A 72 22.40 -6.38 3.52
CA THR A 72 21.87 -5.27 4.33
C THR A 72 20.77 -4.52 3.56
N GLY A 73 19.60 -5.15 3.44
CA GLY A 73 18.38 -4.58 2.84
C GLY A 73 17.47 -5.62 2.21
N ASN A 74 16.31 -5.19 1.71
CA ASN A 74 15.27 -6.06 1.15
C ASN A 74 15.56 -6.66 -0.24
N GLY A 75 16.81 -6.61 -0.72
CA GLY A 75 17.26 -7.20 -2.00
C GLY A 75 16.72 -6.54 -3.28
N PHE A 76 15.56 -5.88 -3.21
CA PHE A 76 14.81 -5.31 -4.32
C PHE A 76 14.62 -3.81 -4.12
N LYS A 77 15.60 -3.01 -4.54
CA LYS A 77 15.52 -1.55 -4.41
C LYS A 77 14.90 -0.91 -5.63
N LEU A 78 14.00 0.05 -5.40
CA LEU A 78 13.54 0.98 -6.42
C LEU A 78 14.42 2.23 -6.42
N LYS A 79 14.77 2.69 -7.62
CA LYS A 79 15.41 4.00 -7.84
C LYS A 79 14.36 5.00 -8.31
N GLU A 80 14.41 6.21 -7.78
CA GLU A 80 13.62 7.32 -8.26
C GLU A 80 14.12 7.75 -9.65
N VAL A 81 13.22 7.81 -10.62
CA VAL A 81 13.51 8.39 -11.92
C VAL A 81 13.00 9.83 -11.95
N ARG A 82 13.82 10.75 -12.45
CA ARG A 82 13.51 12.18 -12.54
C ARG A 82 12.41 12.42 -13.58
N LEU A 83 11.16 12.42 -13.14
CA LEU A 83 10.01 12.77 -13.98
C LEU A 83 9.57 14.21 -13.72
N ASP A 84 8.73 14.72 -14.60
CA ASP A 84 8.15 16.06 -14.50
C ASP A 84 7.26 16.20 -13.25
N MET A 85 7.12 17.42 -12.70
CA MET A 85 6.64 17.68 -11.33
C MET A 85 5.31 16.99 -10.95
N ARG A 86 4.37 16.85 -11.88
CA ARG A 86 3.08 16.16 -11.63
C ARG A 86 3.23 14.65 -11.43
N LYS A 87 4.23 14.03 -12.07
CA LYS A 87 4.53 12.60 -11.96
C LYS A 87 5.48 12.27 -10.82
N LYS A 88 6.03 13.25 -10.07
CA LYS A 88 7.00 12.99 -8.97
C LYS A 88 6.38 12.43 -7.68
N PHE A 89 5.13 12.80 -7.38
CA PHE A 89 4.54 12.47 -6.07
C PHE A 89 4.31 10.97 -5.87
N PHE A 90 3.97 10.26 -6.94
CA PHE A 90 3.74 8.81 -6.88
C PHE A 90 5.07 8.04 -6.72
N PRO A 91 6.10 8.21 -7.57
CA PRO A 91 7.38 7.53 -7.43
C PRO A 91 8.11 7.85 -6.13
N VAL A 92 8.17 9.10 -5.69
CA VAL A 92 8.92 9.48 -4.47
C VAL A 92 8.37 8.78 -3.22
N ARG A 93 7.03 8.73 -3.08
CA ARG A 93 6.39 8.08 -1.94
C ARG A 93 6.55 6.56 -1.99
N VAL A 94 6.37 5.98 -3.18
CA VAL A 94 6.54 4.54 -3.42
C VAL A 94 7.98 4.12 -3.13
N VAL A 95 8.99 4.77 -3.71
CA VAL A 95 10.41 4.42 -3.52
C VAL A 95 10.80 4.38 -2.04
N ARG A 96 10.44 5.42 -1.28
CA ARG A 96 10.80 5.51 0.15
C ARG A 96 10.15 4.40 0.97
N ARG A 97 8.92 4.02 0.66
CA ARG A 97 8.15 3.01 1.41
C ARG A 97 8.52 1.60 0.98
N TRP A 98 8.64 1.38 -0.32
CA TRP A 98 9.12 0.14 -0.91
C TRP A 98 10.48 -0.30 -0.36
N ASN A 99 11.45 0.62 -0.31
CA ASN A 99 12.79 0.31 0.19
C ASN A 99 12.83 -0.01 1.70
N ARG A 100 11.74 0.20 2.43
CA ARG A 100 11.56 -0.18 3.85
C ARG A 100 10.76 -1.47 4.03
N LEU A 101 10.13 -2.00 2.97
CA LEU A 101 9.38 -3.25 3.07
C LEU A 101 10.32 -4.43 3.30
N PRO A 102 9.89 -5.47 4.06
CA PRO A 102 10.69 -6.67 4.24
C PRO A 102 10.86 -7.39 2.91
N ARG A 103 11.98 -8.09 2.74
CA ARG A 103 12.26 -8.89 1.54
C ARG A 103 11.13 -9.87 1.24
N GLY A 104 10.60 -10.53 2.27
CA GLY A 104 9.47 -11.46 2.14
C GLY A 104 8.27 -10.83 1.45
N ALA A 105 7.90 -9.59 1.80
CA ALA A 105 6.80 -8.90 1.13
C ALA A 105 7.12 -8.62 -0.34
N VAL A 106 8.32 -8.12 -0.64
CA VAL A 106 8.69 -7.72 -2.01
C VAL A 106 8.88 -8.91 -2.95
N ASP A 107 9.36 -10.04 -2.44
CA ASP A 107 9.63 -11.29 -3.20
C ASP A 107 8.38 -12.17 -3.36
N ALA A 108 7.19 -11.56 -3.35
CA ALA A 108 5.93 -12.28 -3.45
C ALA A 108 5.67 -12.79 -4.88
N PRO A 109 5.34 -14.09 -5.07
CA PRO A 109 5.13 -14.69 -6.39
C PRO A 109 3.88 -14.17 -7.10
N SER A 110 2.77 -13.95 -6.37
CA SER A 110 1.52 -13.39 -6.89
C SER A 110 1.23 -12.00 -6.31
N LEU A 111 0.18 -11.33 -6.79
CA LEU A 111 -0.29 -10.08 -6.21
C LEU A 111 -0.99 -10.33 -4.86
N GLU A 112 -1.78 -11.39 -4.76
CA GLU A 112 -2.46 -11.80 -3.51
C GLU A 112 -1.47 -12.06 -2.38
N VAL A 113 -0.37 -12.78 -2.67
CA VAL A 113 0.68 -13.03 -1.66
C VAL A 113 1.40 -11.74 -1.28
N PHE A 114 1.51 -10.77 -2.20
CA PHE A 114 2.08 -9.47 -1.88
C PHE A 114 1.16 -8.68 -0.94
N GLU A 115 -0.14 -8.64 -1.21
CA GLU A 115 -1.14 -7.98 -0.37
C GLU A 115 -1.17 -8.59 1.03
N ALA A 116 -1.18 -9.92 1.13
CA ALA A 116 -1.10 -10.67 2.39
C ALA A 116 0.13 -10.28 3.23
N ARG A 117 1.30 -10.22 2.59
CA ARG A 117 2.56 -9.89 3.28
C ARG A 117 2.71 -8.40 3.57
N LEU A 118 2.12 -7.53 2.74
CA LEU A 118 2.14 -6.08 2.90
C LEU A 118 1.40 -5.66 4.17
N ASP A 119 0.27 -6.29 4.43
CA ASP A 119 -0.55 -6.06 5.61
C ASP A 119 0.13 -6.46 6.92
N GLY A 120 0.78 -7.63 6.93
CA GLY A 120 1.64 -8.03 8.05
C GLY A 120 2.80 -7.05 8.28
N ALA A 121 3.37 -6.50 7.19
CA ALA A 121 4.50 -5.57 7.25
C ALA A 121 4.13 -4.13 7.63
N LEU A 122 2.89 -3.70 7.35
CA LEU A 122 2.40 -2.36 7.68
C LEU A 122 1.81 -2.27 9.10
N SER A 123 2.02 -3.30 9.93
CA SER A 123 1.62 -3.44 11.34
C SER A 123 0.22 -2.90 11.62
N ASN A 124 -0.73 -3.82 11.76
CA ASN A 124 -2.17 -3.62 11.97
C ASN A 124 -2.93 -3.47 10.67
N LEU A 125 -3.20 -4.55 9.93
CA LEU A 125 -4.52 -4.77 9.35
C LEU A 125 -4.69 -6.11 8.66
N VAL A 126 -5.89 -6.63 8.70
CA VAL A 126 -6.38 -7.64 7.78
C VAL A 126 -7.23 -6.91 6.72
N TRP A 127 -6.63 -6.56 5.58
CA TRP A 127 -7.35 -5.99 4.43
C TRP A 127 -8.24 -7.06 3.77
N TRP A 128 -7.83 -8.32 3.82
CA TRP A 128 -8.60 -9.44 3.28
C TRP A 128 -9.97 -9.63 3.95
N ASP A 129 -10.15 -9.31 5.24
CA ASP A 129 -11.48 -9.44 5.90
C ASP A 129 -12.52 -8.50 5.28
N VAL A 130 -12.10 -7.39 4.68
CA VAL A 130 -12.99 -6.41 4.03
C VAL A 130 -13.14 -6.69 2.53
N SER A 131 -12.16 -7.34 1.91
CA SER A 131 -12.11 -7.60 0.46
C SER A 131 -12.54 -9.02 0.04
N LEU A 132 -12.44 -10.03 0.91
CA LEU A 132 -12.91 -11.42 0.67
C LEU A 132 -14.40 -11.49 0.32
N PRO A 133 -15.31 -10.72 0.96
CA PRO A 133 -16.72 -10.76 0.58
C PRO A 133 -16.99 -10.13 -0.81
N MET A 134 -16.06 -9.33 -1.34
CA MET A 134 -16.21 -8.58 -2.59
C MET A 134 -15.61 -9.31 -3.80
N ALA A 135 -14.65 -10.21 -3.57
CA ALA A 135 -14.11 -11.12 -4.58
C ALA A 135 -14.68 -12.51 -4.29
N GLY A 136 -15.71 -12.92 -5.06
CA GLY A 136 -16.43 -14.19 -4.89
C GLY A 136 -15.54 -15.35 -4.41
N GLY A 137 -15.97 -15.96 -3.30
CA GLY A 137 -15.13 -16.78 -2.44
C GLY A 137 -14.38 -17.93 -3.11
N LEU A 138 -13.14 -18.09 -2.67
CA LEU A 138 -12.43 -19.37 -2.66
C LEU A 138 -12.06 -19.64 -1.21
N GLU A 139 -12.56 -20.76 -0.69
CA GLU A 139 -12.40 -21.16 0.71
C GLU A 139 -10.93 -21.47 1.04
N LEU A 140 -10.58 -21.14 2.29
CA LEU A 140 -9.28 -21.30 2.93
C LEU A 140 -8.96 -22.77 3.30
N ASN A 141 -9.27 -23.73 2.41
CA ASN A 141 -9.09 -25.17 2.69
C ASN A 141 -8.03 -25.88 1.83
N ASP A 142 -7.29 -25.19 0.96
CA ASP A 142 -6.26 -25.82 0.09
C ASP A 142 -4.87 -25.16 0.20
N LEU A 143 -4.39 -24.93 1.44
CA LEU A 143 -2.99 -24.57 1.74
C LEU A 143 -2.25 -25.74 2.39
#